data_AF-A0A076LR61-F1
#
_entry.id   AF-A0A076LR61-F1
#
_cell.length_a   1.000
_cell.length_b   1.000
_cell.length_c   1.000
_cell.angle_alpha   90.00
_cell.angle_beta   90.00
_cell.angle_gamma   90.00
#
_symmetry.space_group_name_H-M   'P 1'
#
loop_
_entity.id
_entity.type
_entity.pdbx_description
1 polymer ?
#
loop_
_entity_poly.entity_id
_entity_poly.type
_entity_poly.pdbx_seq_one_letter_code
_entity_poly.pdbx_strand_id
1 'polypeptide(L)'
;MTGCRIDRGSHQADRYYYDRTLLAQGWQQYDTEEDAWYFGIWINKEKLETFTYAEGDTSHVIAPNVEAFRAELTRLYRYHPQAPAFISIDPEAGVVTHHFEHKPEV
;
A
#
# COMPACT_ATOMS: atom_id res chain seq x y z
N MET A 1 5.28 1.41 -24.20
CA MET A 1 4.03 0.81 -23.69
C MET A 1 3.74 1.47 -22.36
N THR A 2 2.56 2.07 -22.16
CA THR A 2 2.26 2.91 -20.98
C THR A 2 1.26 2.29 -20.00
N GLY A 3 0.65 1.16 -20.35
CA GLY A 3 -0.29 0.47 -19.46
C GLY A 3 0.43 -0.53 -18.55
N CYS A 4 0.03 -0.56 -17.29
CA CYS A 4 0.44 -1.62 -16.36
C CYS A 4 -0.24 -2.95 -16.72
N ARG A 5 0.47 -4.06 -16.54
CA ARG A 5 -0.18 -5.37 -16.49
C ARG A 5 -0.85 -5.52 -15.13
N ILE A 6 -2.04 -6.12 -15.10
CA ILE A 6 -2.75 -6.40 -13.85
C ILE A 6 -3.08 -7.89 -13.83
N ASP A 7 -2.47 -8.59 -12.89
CA ASP A 7 -2.77 -9.99 -12.61
C ASP A 7 -3.75 -10.02 -11.43
N ARG A 8 -4.91 -10.65 -11.63
CA ARG A 8 -5.96 -10.78 -10.60
C ARG A 8 -6.12 -12.23 -10.19
N GLY A 9 -6.43 -12.44 -8.92
CA GLY A 9 -6.70 -13.77 -8.39
C GLY A 9 -7.54 -13.71 -7.13
N SER A 10 -7.70 -14.88 -6.52
CA SER A 10 -8.38 -15.03 -5.23
C SER A 10 -7.60 -16.00 -4.36
N HIS A 11 -7.45 -15.67 -3.08
CA HIS A 11 -6.82 -16.51 -2.08
C HIS A 11 -7.49 -16.27 -0.73
N GLN A 12 -8.21 -17.29 -0.25
CA GLN A 12 -8.91 -17.24 1.03
C GLN A 12 -7.89 -17.31 2.18
N ALA A 13 -7.45 -16.15 2.66
CA ALA A 13 -6.43 -15.98 3.69
C ALA A 13 -6.70 -14.73 4.54
N ASP A 14 -5.74 -14.36 5.38
CA ASP A 14 -5.69 -13.03 6.02
C ASP A 14 -4.57 -12.21 5.40
N ARG A 15 -4.65 -10.88 5.49
CA ARG A 15 -3.56 -9.96 5.06
C ARG A 15 -2.20 -10.36 5.63
N TYR A 16 -2.18 -10.94 6.84
CA TYR A 16 -0.96 -11.31 7.55
C TYR A 16 -0.17 -12.41 6.83
N TYR A 17 -0.81 -13.18 5.95
CA TYR A 17 -0.11 -14.05 5.00
C TYR A 17 0.80 -13.23 4.07
N TYR A 18 0.28 -12.14 3.52
CA TYR A 18 0.98 -11.24 2.62
C TYR A 18 2.02 -10.39 3.35
N ASP A 19 1.73 -9.91 4.57
CA ASP A 19 2.72 -9.22 5.39
C ASP A 19 3.98 -10.07 5.57
N ARG A 20 3.83 -11.32 6.02
CA ARG A 20 4.98 -12.21 6.22
C ARG A 20 5.74 -12.53 4.94
N THR A 21 5.03 -12.72 3.82
CA THR A 21 5.65 -13.18 2.57
C THR A 21 6.26 -12.05 1.76
N LEU A 22 5.58 -10.90 1.66
CA LEU A 22 6.01 -9.77 0.84
C LEU A 22 7.07 -8.93 1.55
N LEU A 23 6.94 -8.69 2.87
CA LEU A 23 7.98 -7.95 3.61
C LEU A 23 9.33 -8.68 3.57
N ALA A 24 9.33 -10.01 3.68
CA ALA A 24 10.52 -10.83 3.53
C ALA A 24 11.16 -10.76 2.12
N GLN A 25 10.40 -10.29 1.12
CA GLN A 25 10.84 -10.10 -0.26
C GLN A 25 11.16 -8.64 -0.59
N GLY A 26 11.26 -7.77 0.42
CA GLY A 26 11.62 -6.36 0.26
C GLY A 26 10.47 -5.46 -0.23
N TRP A 27 9.23 -5.93 -0.13
CA TRP A 27 8.08 -5.05 -0.32
C TRP A 27 7.88 -4.18 0.92
N GLN A 28 7.39 -2.95 0.72
CA GLN A 28 6.97 -2.08 1.81
C GLN A 28 5.45 -2.11 1.92
N GLN A 29 4.93 -2.27 3.13
CA GLN A 29 3.50 -2.10 3.39
C GLN A 29 3.12 -0.63 3.29
N TYR A 30 1.98 -0.36 2.67
CA TYR A 30 1.39 0.97 2.59
C TYR A 30 0.14 1.00 3.46
N ASP A 31 0.30 1.48 4.69
CA ASP A 31 -0.79 1.51 5.67
C ASP A 31 -1.86 2.55 5.27
N THR A 32 -3.10 2.10 5.23
CA THR A 32 -4.29 2.91 4.93
C THR A 32 -5.22 2.97 6.14
N GLU A 33 -6.21 3.85 6.13
CA GLU A 33 -7.25 3.84 7.19
C GLU A 33 -8.17 2.60 7.13
N GLU A 34 -8.12 1.85 6.03
CA GLU A 34 -8.92 0.63 5.80
C GLU A 34 -8.20 -0.64 6.28
N ASP A 35 -6.98 -0.48 6.81
CA ASP A 35 -6.11 -1.57 7.20
C ASP A 35 -6.74 -2.46 8.29
N ALA A 36 -7.09 -3.67 7.89
CA ALA A 36 -7.65 -4.71 8.77
C ALA A 36 -7.22 -6.08 8.29
N TRP A 37 -7.53 -7.14 9.04
CA TRP A 37 -7.16 -8.53 8.68
C TRP A 37 -7.61 -8.94 7.26
N TYR A 38 -8.62 -8.28 6.70
CA TYR A 38 -9.17 -8.50 5.37
C TYR A 38 -8.64 -7.56 4.28
N PHE A 39 -7.81 -6.56 4.59
CA PHE A 39 -7.36 -5.56 3.61
C PHE A 39 -5.91 -5.12 3.83
N GLY A 40 -5.14 -5.01 2.74
CA GLY A 40 -3.80 -4.43 2.77
C GLY A 40 -3.24 -4.10 1.39
N ILE A 41 -2.27 -3.18 1.38
CA ILE A 41 -1.55 -2.74 0.18
C ILE A 41 -0.04 -2.83 0.43
N TRP A 42 0.72 -3.30 -0.57
CA TRP A 42 2.17 -3.35 -0.55
C TRP A 42 2.76 -2.81 -1.85
N ILE A 43 3.93 -2.17 -1.75
CA ILE A 43 4.60 -1.46 -2.85
C ILE A 43 6.04 -1.97 -2.96
N ASN A 44 6.49 -2.27 -4.17
CA ASN A 44 7.88 -2.59 -4.48
C ASN A 44 8.43 -1.63 -5.54
N LYS A 45 9.29 -0.70 -5.13
CA LYS A 45 9.87 0.32 -6.03
C LYS A 45 10.95 -0.21 -6.95
N GLU A 46 11.66 -1.27 -6.55
CA GLU A 46 12.72 -1.85 -7.37
C GLU A 46 12.12 -2.62 -8.55
N LYS A 47 10.99 -3.30 -8.32
CA LYS A 47 10.26 -4.06 -9.33
C LYS A 47 9.21 -3.23 -10.08
N LEU A 48 8.86 -2.05 -9.58
CA LEU A 48 7.79 -1.18 -10.09
C LEU A 48 6.41 -1.85 -10.02
N GLU A 49 6.10 -2.42 -8.86
CA GLU A 49 4.91 -3.22 -8.64
C GLU A 49 4.11 -2.77 -7.41
N THR A 50 2.79 -2.95 -7.46
CA THR A 50 1.90 -2.81 -6.29
C THR A 50 1.07 -4.09 -6.14
N PHE A 51 0.78 -4.45 -4.90
CA PHE A 51 -0.05 -5.59 -4.57
C PHE A 51 -1.15 -5.15 -3.61
N THR A 52 -2.38 -5.56 -3.88
CA THR A 52 -3.55 -5.32 -3.02
C THR A 52 -4.20 -6.64 -2.68
N TYR A 53 -4.54 -6.80 -1.40
CA TYR A 53 -5.40 -7.86 -0.90
C TYR A 53 -6.68 -7.22 -0.33
N ALA A 54 -7.84 -7.74 -0.72
CA ALA A 54 -9.14 -7.28 -0.23
C ALA A 54 -10.13 -8.44 -0.14
N GLU A 55 -10.48 -8.87 1.07
CA GLU A 55 -11.51 -9.88 1.36
C GLU A 55 -11.38 -11.19 0.55
N GLY A 56 -10.14 -11.60 0.27
CA GLY A 56 -9.85 -12.80 -0.52
C GLY A 56 -9.45 -12.50 -1.96
N ASP A 57 -9.74 -11.32 -2.50
CA ASP A 57 -9.30 -10.91 -3.83
C ASP A 57 -7.88 -10.37 -3.81
N THR A 58 -7.11 -10.68 -4.86
CA THR A 58 -5.75 -10.18 -5.07
C THR A 58 -5.66 -9.41 -6.37
N SER A 59 -4.93 -8.29 -6.34
CA SER A 59 -4.59 -7.49 -7.52
C SER A 59 -3.11 -7.16 -7.49
N HIS A 60 -2.36 -7.66 -8.46
CA HIS A 60 -0.94 -7.40 -8.64
C HIS A 60 -0.73 -6.56 -9.88
N VAL A 61 -0.31 -5.31 -9.70
CA VAL A 61 -0.02 -4.38 -10.78
C VAL A 61 1.47 -4.37 -11.04
N ILE A 62 1.85 -4.53 -12.31
CA ILE A 62 3.25 -4.54 -12.77
C ILE A 62 3.41 -3.45 -13.81
N ALA A 63 4.15 -2.39 -13.48
CA ALA A 63 4.39 -1.28 -14.37
C ALA A 63 5.58 -1.56 -15.31
N PRO A 64 5.49 -1.25 -16.61
CA PRO A 64 6.57 -1.50 -17.56
C PRO A 64 7.76 -0.53 -17.43
N ASN A 65 7.59 0.59 -16.72
CA ASN A 65 8.58 1.63 -16.53
C ASN A 65 8.20 2.57 -15.37
N VAL A 66 9.12 3.45 -15.01
CA VAL A 66 8.97 4.40 -13.89
C VAL A 66 7.81 5.37 -14.14
N GLU A 67 7.59 5.81 -15.38
CA GLU A 67 6.49 6.73 -15.70
C GLU A 67 5.12 6.10 -15.43
N ALA A 68 4.92 4.85 -15.84
CA ALA A 68 3.70 4.09 -15.57
C ALA A 68 3.55 3.80 -14.07
N PHE A 69 4.66 3.50 -13.38
CA PHE A 69 4.62 3.26 -11.93
C PHE A 69 4.27 4.52 -11.15
N ARG A 70 4.82 5.68 -11.52
CA ARG A 70 4.46 6.97 -10.91
C ARG A 70 2.97 7.30 -11.11
N ALA A 71 2.42 6.99 -12.28
CA ALA A 71 0.98 7.14 -12.54
C ALA A 71 0.14 6.17 -11.68
N GLU A 72 0.61 4.93 -11.50
CA GLU A 72 0.00 3.94 -10.59
C GLU A 72 -0.02 4.45 -9.14
N LEU A 73 1.13 4.89 -8.61
CA LEU A 73 1.22 5.43 -7.25
C LEU A 73 0.35 6.67 -7.05
N THR A 74 0.30 7.56 -8.06
CA THR A 74 -0.58 8.73 -8.02
C THR A 74 -2.05 8.33 -7.91
N ARG A 75 -2.46 7.27 -8.62
CA ARG A 75 -3.81 6.71 -8.56
C ARG A 75 -4.06 6.07 -7.19
N LEU A 76 -3.12 5.25 -6.73
CA LEU A 76 -3.19 4.55 -5.45
C LEU A 76 -3.36 5.52 -4.29
N TYR A 77 -2.50 6.54 -4.17
CA TYR A 77 -2.55 7.54 -3.10
C TYR A 77 -3.79 8.43 -3.12
N ARG A 78 -4.48 8.53 -4.27
CA ARG A 78 -5.74 9.25 -4.38
C ARG A 78 -6.90 8.44 -3.81
N TYR A 79 -6.94 7.14 -4.08
CA TYR A 79 -8.06 6.28 -3.67
C TYR A 79 -7.88 5.66 -2.29
N HIS A 80 -6.63 5.45 -1.89
CA HIS A 80 -6.26 4.93 -0.57
C HIS A 80 -5.33 5.94 0.10
N PRO A 81 -5.88 6.93 0.84
CA PRO A 81 -5.07 7.81 1.67
C PRO A 81 -4.28 7.02 2.71
N GLN A 82 -3.07 7.48 3.01
CA GLN A 82 -2.20 6.84 4.00
C GLN A 82 -2.75 7.09 5.40
N ALA A 83 -2.74 6.06 6.25
CA ALA A 83 -2.98 6.23 7.67
C ALA A 83 -1.78 6.93 8.36
N PRO A 84 -2.01 7.63 9.48
CA PRO A 84 -0.91 8.08 10.32
C PRO A 84 -0.16 6.87 10.89
N ALA A 85 1.17 6.94 10.87
CA ALA A 85 2.03 5.95 11.53
C ALA A 85 1.82 5.98 13.06
N PHE A 86 1.60 7.17 13.62
CA PHE A 86 1.17 7.33 15.01
C PHE A 86 0.50 8.68 15.25
N ILE A 87 -0.19 8.79 16.39
CA ILE A 87 -0.92 9.99 16.82
C ILE A 87 -0.41 10.41 18.19
N SER A 88 -0.08 11.69 18.35
CA SER A 88 0.24 12.29 19.65
C SER A 88 -0.87 13.25 20.08
N ILE A 89 -1.25 13.20 21.36
CA ILE A 89 -2.28 14.05 21.95
C ILE A 89 -1.63 14.86 23.07
N ASP A 90 -1.73 16.18 22.97
CA ASP A 90 -1.41 17.10 24.06
C ASP A 90 -2.73 17.56 24.72
N PRO A 91 -3.08 17.04 25.91
CA PRO A 91 -4.34 17.37 26.56
C PRO A 91 -4.36 18.77 27.17
N GLU A 92 -3.21 19.37 27.48
CA GLU A 92 -3.14 20.71 28.07
C GLU A 92 -3.31 21.79 27.00
N ALA A 93 -2.71 21.58 25.82
CA ALA A 93 -2.89 22.45 24.67
C ALA A 93 -4.17 22.15 23.87
N GLY A 94 -4.79 20.98 24.08
CA GLY A 94 -5.94 20.51 23.29
C GLY A 94 -5.59 20.20 21.83
N VAL A 95 -4.36 19.75 21.57
CA VAL A 95 -3.83 19.54 20.21
C VAL A 95 -3.68 18.04 19.91
N VAL A 96 -4.09 17.64 18.70
CA VAL A 96 -3.85 16.30 18.15
C VAL A 96 -2.97 16.43 16.92
N THR A 97 -1.87 15.67 16.89
CA THR A 97 -0.92 15.65 15.77
C THR A 97 -0.83 14.26 15.16
N HIS A 98 -1.05 14.20 13.85
CA HIS A 98 -0.92 12.99 13.05
C HIS A 98 0.46 12.96 12.39
N HIS A 99 1.22 11.90 12.64
CA HIS A 99 2.56 11.70 12.09
C HIS A 99 2.48 10.62 11.00
N PHE A 100 2.90 10.93 9.79
CA PHE A 100 2.82 10.03 8.63
C PHE A 100 4.20 9.49 8.27
N GLU A 101 4.25 8.23 7.84
CA GLU A 101 5.46 7.70 7.20
C GLU A 101 5.64 8.32 5.82
N HIS A 102 6.90 8.49 5.38
CA HIS A 102 7.17 8.98 4.03
C HIS A 102 6.66 8.01 2.97
N LYS A 103 5.86 8.52 2.02
CA LYS A 103 5.32 7.70 0.93
C LYS A 103 6.44 7.19 0.03
N PRO A 104 6.32 5.97 -0.52
CA PRO A 104 7.20 5.52 -1.59
C PRO A 104 7.08 6.45 -2.82
N GLU A 105 8.13 7.20 -3.13
CA GLU A 105 8.22 8.03 -4.34
C GLU A 105 9.26 7.47 -5.30
N VAL A 106 9.07 7.71 -6.61
CA VAL A 106 9.93 7.30 -7.74
C VAL A 106 10.08 8.43 -8.75
#